data_AF-A0A8S2ZGI6-F1
#
_entry.id   AF-A0A8S2ZGI6-F1
#
_cell.length_a   1.000
_cell.length_b   1.000
_cell.length_c   1.000
_cell.angle_alpha   90.00
_cell.angle_beta   90.00
_cell.angle_gamma   90.00
#
_symmetry.space_group_name_H-M   'P 1'
#
loop_
_entity.id
_entity.type
_entity.pdbx_description
1 polymer ?
#
loop_
_entity_poly.entity_id
_entity_poly.type
_entity_poly.pdbx_seq_one_letter_code
_entity_poly.pdbx_strand_id
1 'polypeptide(L)'
;MSAIFASAIHDVDHPGVTNPFLINTKNDLALTYNDDSVLENHHLAVAFKLLQADERNIFSHLTTKQMKTLRKIVIDMVLATDMSKHMQLLADLKTMIETKKDTG
;
A
#
# COMPACT_ATOMS: atom_id res chain seq x y z
N MET A 1 2.98 12.71 -6.93
CA MET A 1 3.51 11.48 -7.57
C MET A 1 3.22 10.23 -6.74
N SER A 2 3.70 10.13 -5.49
CA SER A 2 3.51 8.94 -4.65
C SER A 2 2.05 8.48 -4.55
N ALA A 3 1.11 9.41 -4.33
CA ALA A 3 -0.32 9.10 -4.27
C ALA A 3 -0.87 8.48 -5.56
N ILE A 4 -0.58 9.09 -6.71
CA ILE A 4 -1.03 8.58 -8.02
C ILE A 4 -0.42 7.20 -8.30
N PHE A 5 0.87 7.02 -7.99
CA PHE A 5 1.52 5.73 -8.17
C PHE A 5 0.92 4.66 -7.25
N ALA A 6 0.72 4.98 -5.96
CA ALA A 6 0.05 4.09 -5.00
C ALA A 6 -1.34 3.69 -5.50
N SER A 7 -2.16 4.64 -5.96
CA SER A 7 -3.46 4.35 -6.54
C SER A 7 -3.37 3.46 -7.79
N ALA A 8 -2.36 3.63 -8.64
CA ALA A 8 -2.19 2.80 -9.83
C ALA A 8 -1.82 1.34 -9.49
N ILE A 9 -1.10 1.11 -8.38
CA ILE A 9 -0.60 -0.22 -8.01
C ILE A 9 -1.41 -0.93 -6.93
N HIS A 10 -2.39 -0.26 -6.30
CA HIS A 10 -2.96 -0.73 -5.04
C HIS A 10 -3.60 -2.12 -5.10
N ASP A 11 -4.06 -2.57 -6.27
CA ASP A 11 -4.65 -3.91 -6.51
C ASP A 11 -3.90 -4.70 -7.62
N VAL A 12 -2.62 -4.40 -7.89
CA VAL A 12 -1.88 -5.11 -8.95
C VAL A 12 -1.72 -6.60 -8.64
N ASP A 13 -2.01 -7.47 -9.62
CA ASP A 13 -1.95 -8.93 -9.45
C ASP A 13 -2.97 -9.50 -8.43
N HIS A 14 -4.11 -8.81 -8.24
CA HIS A 14 -5.18 -9.29 -7.37
C HIS A 14 -5.85 -10.58 -7.91
N PRO A 15 -5.93 -11.67 -7.12
CA PRO A 15 -6.42 -12.99 -7.57
C PRO A 15 -7.94 -13.11 -7.66
N GLY A 16 -8.68 -12.04 -7.34
CA GLY A 16 -10.15 -12.01 -7.34
C GLY A 16 -10.80 -12.64 -6.10
N VAL A 17 -10.02 -12.89 -5.06
CA VAL A 17 -10.47 -13.42 -3.75
C VAL A 17 -9.97 -12.52 -2.63
N THR A 18 -10.55 -12.63 -1.44
CA THR A 18 -10.28 -11.73 -0.30
C THR A 18 -9.17 -12.25 0.64
N ASN A 19 -8.61 -11.38 1.48
CA ASN A 19 -7.66 -11.77 2.54
C ASN A 19 -8.19 -12.93 3.41
N PRO A 20 -9.43 -12.89 3.96
CA PRO A 20 -9.99 -14.02 4.71
C PRO A 20 -10.05 -15.33 3.93
N PHE A 21 -10.33 -15.29 2.62
CA PHE A 21 -10.33 -16.50 1.80
C PHE A 21 -8.92 -17.10 1.70
N LEU A 22 -7.90 -16.27 1.44
CA LEU A 22 -6.51 -16.72 1.35
C LEU A 22 -6.01 -17.32 2.67
N ILE A 23 -6.34 -16.68 3.80
CA ILE A 23 -5.99 -17.15 5.14
C ILE A 23 -6.68 -18.50 5.43
N ASN A 24 -8.00 -18.58 5.23
CA ASN A 24 -8.76 -19.80 5.51
C ASN A 24 -8.35 -20.99 4.64
N THR A 25 -7.87 -20.73 3.43
CA THR A 25 -7.39 -21.76 2.49
C THR A 25 -5.91 -22.09 2.66
N LYS A 26 -5.20 -21.43 3.61
CA LYS A 26 -3.74 -21.57 3.82
C LYS A 26 -2.95 -21.32 2.53
N ASN A 27 -3.38 -20.33 1.76
CA ASN A 27 -2.70 -19.96 0.53
C ASN A 27 -1.26 -19.48 0.83
N ASP A 28 -0.33 -19.74 -0.10
CA ASP A 28 1.08 -19.36 0.04
C ASP A 28 1.28 -17.86 0.33
N LEU A 29 0.42 -16.97 -0.19
CA LEU A 29 0.47 -15.54 0.13
C LEU A 29 0.17 -15.28 1.60
N ALA A 30 -0.85 -15.94 2.16
CA ALA A 30 -1.20 -15.79 3.56
C ALA A 30 -0.06 -16.29 4.48
N LEU A 31 0.58 -17.41 4.11
CA LEU A 31 1.77 -17.91 4.81
C LEU A 31 2.96 -16.96 4.69
N THR A 32 3.17 -16.38 3.51
CA THR A 32 4.29 -15.44 3.25
C THR A 32 4.14 -14.15 4.05
N TYR A 33 2.91 -13.62 4.15
CA TYR A 33 2.61 -12.36 4.81
C TYR A 33 2.05 -12.52 6.23
N ASN A 34 2.09 -13.74 6.78
CA ASN A 34 1.69 -14.06 8.15
C ASN A 34 0.28 -13.55 8.49
N ASP A 35 -0.66 -13.74 7.57
CA ASP A 35 -2.07 -13.35 7.69
C ASP A 35 -2.34 -11.83 7.86
N ASP A 36 -1.34 -10.97 7.75
CA ASP A 36 -1.46 -9.51 7.93
C ASP A 36 -1.38 -8.75 6.60
N SER A 37 -2.44 -7.99 6.28
CA SER A 37 -2.58 -7.23 5.02
C SER A 37 -2.05 -8.00 3.80
N VAL A 38 -2.51 -9.25 3.63
CA VAL A 38 -1.89 -10.25 2.73
C VAL A 38 -1.82 -9.74 1.29
N LEU A 39 -2.95 -9.29 0.74
CA LEU A 39 -3.05 -8.77 -0.61
C LEU A 39 -2.32 -7.44 -0.76
N GLU A 40 -2.46 -6.51 0.18
CA GLU A 40 -1.84 -5.20 0.09
C GLU A 40 -0.30 -5.29 0.12
N ASN A 41 0.26 -6.22 0.90
CA ASN A 41 1.68 -6.53 0.88
C ASN A 41 2.12 -7.16 -0.45
N HIS A 42 1.30 -8.04 -1.04
CA HIS A 42 1.54 -8.64 -2.34
C HIS A 42 1.58 -7.59 -3.46
N HIS A 43 0.60 -6.69 -3.50
CA HIS A 43 0.50 -5.59 -4.47
C HIS A 43 1.77 -4.72 -4.45
N LEU A 44 2.23 -4.35 -3.25
CA LEU A 44 3.49 -3.62 -3.07
C LEU A 44 4.70 -4.41 -3.57
N ALA A 45 4.82 -5.68 -3.21
CA ALA A 45 5.94 -6.52 -3.60
C ALA A 45 6.05 -6.66 -5.13
N VAL A 46 4.92 -6.94 -5.79
CA VAL A 46 4.84 -7.05 -7.25
C VAL A 46 5.25 -5.73 -7.91
N ALA A 47 4.64 -4.61 -7.51
CA ALA A 47 4.93 -3.31 -8.10
C ALA A 47 6.40 -2.90 -7.99
N PHE A 48 6.99 -3.04 -6.79
CA PHE A 48 8.39 -2.67 -6.59
C PHE A 48 9.38 -3.65 -7.25
N LYS A 49 9.00 -4.91 -7.43
CA LYS A 49 9.80 -5.87 -8.20
C LYS A 49 9.81 -5.52 -9.68
N LEU A 50 8.67 -5.08 -10.24
CA LEU A 50 8.60 -4.62 -11.64
C LEU A 50 9.53 -3.44 -11.92
N LEU A 51 9.71 -2.54 -10.95
CA LEU A 51 10.61 -1.39 -11.04
C LEU A 51 12.11 -1.75 -10.97
N GLN A 52 12.48 -2.99 -10.65
CA GLN A 52 13.89 -3.41 -10.63
C GLN A 52 14.46 -3.64 -12.03
N ALA A 53 13.62 -3.82 -13.05
CA ALA A 53 14.07 -3.87 -14.43
C ALA A 53 14.37 -2.43 -14.90
N ASP A 54 15.61 -2.15 -15.30
CA ASP A 54 16.06 -0.80 -15.67
C ASP A 54 15.18 -0.13 -16.73
N GLU A 55 14.70 -0.90 -17.70
CA GLU A 55 13.80 -0.44 -18.77
C GLU A 55 12.39 -0.02 -18.28
N ARG A 56 11.99 -0.43 -17.07
CA ARG A 56 10.66 -0.19 -16.47
C ARG A 56 10.72 0.74 -15.27
N ASN A 57 11.92 1.15 -14.87
CA ASN A 57 12.10 2.01 -13.71
C ASN A 57 11.77 3.47 -14.05
N ILE A 58 10.48 3.82 -13.94
CA ILE A 58 9.98 5.20 -14.12
C ILE A 58 10.53 6.20 -13.08
N PHE A 59 11.23 5.71 -12.06
CA PHE A 59 11.84 6.51 -10.99
C PHE A 59 13.37 6.55 -11.07
N SER A 60 13.97 6.12 -12.19
CA SER A 60 15.42 6.07 -12.41
C SER A 60 16.13 7.43 -12.21
N HIS A 61 15.43 8.55 -12.45
CA HIS A 61 15.96 9.89 -12.27
C HIS A 61 15.86 10.43 -10.83
N LEU A 62 15.21 9.70 -9.91
CA LEU A 62 15.11 10.12 -8.52
C LEU A 62 16.42 9.88 -7.76
N THR A 63 16.78 10.83 -6.91
CA THR A 63 17.86 10.60 -5.94
C THR A 63 17.48 9.50 -4.95
N THR A 64 18.47 8.86 -4.33
CA THR A 64 18.25 7.84 -3.29
C THR A 64 17.34 8.33 -2.17
N LYS A 65 17.45 9.61 -1.78
CA LYS A 65 16.58 10.22 -0.76
C LYS A 65 15.13 10.32 -1.22
N GLN A 66 14.91 10.81 -2.45
CA GLN A 66 13.56 10.91 -3.02
C GLN A 66 12.92 9.53 -3.20
N MET A 67 13.68 8.53 -3.65
CA MET A 67 13.18 7.17 -3.81
C MET A 67 12.79 6.55 -2.47
N LYS A 68 13.59 6.76 -1.41
CA LYS A 68 13.24 6.32 -0.04
C LYS A 68 11.94 6.97 0.45
N THR A 69 11.78 8.27 0.26
CA THR A 69 10.55 8.99 0.64
C THR A 69 9.34 8.50 -0.16
N LEU A 70 9.49 8.34 -1.49
CA LEU A 70 8.43 7.83 -2.35
C LEU A 70 8.00 6.43 -1.90
N ARG A 71 8.97 5.52 -1.72
CA ARG A 71 8.70 4.15 -1.27
C ARG A 71 7.95 4.13 0.05
N LYS A 72 8.37 4.94 1.04
CA LYS A 72 7.67 5.02 2.32
C LYS A 72 6.21 5.46 2.16
N ILE A 73 5.98 6.56 1.45
CA ILE A 73 4.61 7.09 1.26
C ILE A 73 3.73 6.08 0.51
N VAL A 74 4.26 5.42 -0.53
CA VAL A 74 3.51 4.43 -1.30
C VAL A 74 3.14 3.22 -0.44
N ILE A 75 4.07 2.70 0.37
CA ILE A 75 3.79 1.61 1.31
C ILE A 75 2.70 2.00 2.29
N ASP A 76 2.84 3.17 2.94
CA ASP A 76 1.87 3.66 3.92
C ASP A 76 0.47 3.81 3.27
N MET A 77 0.39 4.29 2.02
CA MET A 77 -0.88 4.47 1.31
C MET A 77 -1.54 3.16 0.85
N VAL A 78 -0.78 2.21 0.30
CA VAL A 78 -1.35 0.92 -0.15
C VAL A 78 -1.72 0.06 1.06
N LEU A 79 -0.91 0.03 2.11
CA LEU A 79 -1.31 -0.70 3.33
C LEU A 79 -2.58 -0.13 3.98
N ALA A 80 -2.88 1.15 3.76
CA ALA A 80 -4.10 1.78 4.25
C ALA A 80 -5.36 1.43 3.43
N THR A 81 -5.24 0.74 2.28
CA THR A 81 -6.40 0.25 1.52
C THR A 81 -6.97 -1.06 2.08
N ASP A 82 -6.25 -1.70 3.00
CA ASP A 82 -6.77 -2.84 3.75
C ASP A 82 -8.01 -2.44 4.56
N MET A 83 -9.16 -3.03 4.22
CA MET A 83 -10.44 -2.72 4.85
C MET A 83 -10.50 -3.07 6.34
N SER A 84 -9.60 -3.91 6.86
CA SER A 84 -9.48 -4.13 8.31
C SER A 84 -9.05 -2.87 9.07
N LYS A 85 -8.37 -1.93 8.39
CA LYS A 85 -7.88 -0.65 8.96
C LYS A 85 -8.88 0.49 8.83
N HIS A 86 -9.97 0.30 8.10
CA HIS A 86 -10.94 1.35 7.77
C HIS A 86 -11.44 2.12 9.00
N MET A 87 -11.81 1.42 10.06
CA MET A 87 -12.37 2.06 11.26
C MET A 87 -11.34 2.92 12.00
N GLN A 88 -10.08 2.49 12.03
CA GLN A 88 -9.00 3.29 12.63
C GLN A 88 -8.75 4.56 11.82
N LEU A 89 -8.64 4.44 10.50
CA LEU A 89 -8.43 5.59 9.60
C LEU A 89 -9.58 6.61 9.70
N LEU A 90 -10.82 6.13 9.85
CA LEU A 90 -11.98 7.00 10.04
C LEU A 90 -11.95 7.71 11.40
N ALA A 91 -11.49 7.04 12.47
CA ALA A 91 -11.31 7.65 13.78
C ALA A 91 -10.23 8.74 13.74
N ASP A 92 -9.08 8.45 13.13
CA ASP A 92 -7.98 9.40 12.98
C ASP A 92 -8.42 10.64 12.19
N LEU A 93 -9.21 10.45 11.12
CA LEU A 93 -9.79 11.53 10.34
C LEU A 93 -10.74 12.41 11.17
N LYS A 94 -11.60 11.81 12.00
CA LYS A 94 -12.50 12.56 12.90
C LYS A 94 -11.70 13.41 13.89
N THR A 95 -10.70 12.83 14.54
CA THR A 95 -9.81 13.57 15.46
C THR A 95 -9.07 14.70 14.74
N MET A 96 -8.61 14.48 13.51
CA MET A 96 -7.97 15.52 12.71
C MET A 96 -8.92 16.67 12.39
N ILE A 97 -10.20 16.38 12.11
CA ILE A 97 -11.23 17.42 11.88
C ILE A 97 -11.49 18.20 13.17
N GLU A 98 -11.63 17.53 14.31
CA GLU A 98 -11.91 18.16 15.62
C GLU A 98 -10.76 19.06 16.10
N THR A 99 -9.52 18.66 15.80
CA THR A 99 -8.31 19.40 16.20
C THR A 99 -7.85 20.43 15.18
N LYS A 100 -8.54 20.52 14.03
CA LYS A 100 -8.23 21.51 12.99
C LYS A 100 -8.50 22.90 13.56
N LYS A 101 -7.44 23.60 13.95
CA LYS A 101 -7.52 25.03 14.27
C LYS A 101 -7.95 25.74 13.00
N ASP A 102 -9.12 26.36 13.02
CA ASP A 102 -9.56 27.30 12.00
C ASP A 102 -8.52 28.42 11.94
N THR A 103 -7.55 28.24 11.05
CA THR A 103 -6.63 29.28 10.64
C THR A 103 -7.40 30.09 9.61
N GLY A 104 -8.23 31.01 10.14
CA GLY A 104 -8.72 32.16 9.39
C GLY A 104 -7.59 33.10 9.01
#